data_AF-A0A100VXU6-F1
#
_entry.id   AF-A0A100VXU6-F1
#
_cell.length_a   1.000
_cell.length_b   1.000
_cell.length_c   1.000
_cell.angle_alpha   90.00
_cell.angle_beta   90.00
_cell.angle_gamma   90.00
#
_symmetry.space_group_name_H-M   'P 1'
#
loop_
_entity.id
_entity.type
_entity.pdbx_description
1 polymer ?
#
loop_
_entity_poly.entity_id
_entity_poly.type
_entity_poly.pdbx_seq_one_letter_code
_entity_poly.pdbx_strand_id
1 'polypeptide(L)'
;MDHYDLTIIGTGSGNSVLDERYADKKVAICEQGTFGGTCLNVGCIPTKMFVYAAEVAHTIRDSAKYGIDSHIDKVRWPDVVSRVFGRIDPIAAGGEQYRRSAENVTVYASHTRFGAKLPDGRYTLRTEDGEEFSSDQVVIAAGSRTFIPPAIAQCGVTYYTSDDIMRIPALPEHLVIVGGGFVAAEFAHIFSALGVRITIVVRGAGLLTHTDETICHRFSELAAAKWDVRTHENVIGSHQDGETIVLEFDDGETLPADMLLVATGRVPNGDRLGCELAGVEIDDDGRVVVDEYQRTTAHGIYALGDVSSDYQLKHVANHEARVVKENLLRDWDDTATLMASDHRFVPSAVFTEPQIATVGLTEAEAREAGHDIVIKVQNYGDTAYGWAMEDTTGIAKLIGERGTGRILGAHIMGYQASSIIQPLIQAMSFGQTAGDVARGQYWIHPALPEVIENALLGLAG
;
A
#
# COMPACT_ATOMS: atom_id res chain seq x y z
N MET A 1 3.38 38.83 6.90
CA MET A 1 3.42 37.42 6.53
C MET A 1 3.48 36.62 7.81
N ASP A 2 2.60 35.65 8.00
CA ASP A 2 2.66 34.79 9.18
C ASP A 2 3.95 33.97 9.21
N HIS A 3 4.34 33.59 10.41
CA HIS A 3 5.52 32.77 10.65
C HIS A 3 5.17 31.61 11.57
N TYR A 4 5.78 30.46 11.31
CA TYR A 4 5.64 29.20 12.01
C TYR A 4 7.02 28.60 12.28
N ASP A 5 7.17 27.91 13.40
CA ASP A 5 8.37 27.13 13.66
C ASP A 5 8.41 25.87 12.76
N LEU A 6 7.26 25.25 12.54
CA LEU A 6 7.13 24.01 11.80
C LEU A 6 5.91 24.05 10.87
N THR A 7 6.08 23.61 9.63
CA THR A 7 4.96 23.34 8.73
C THR A 7 4.94 21.87 8.32
N ILE A 8 3.76 21.25 8.34
CA ILE A 8 3.54 19.88 7.86
C ILE A 8 2.64 19.94 6.63
N ILE A 9 3.11 19.44 5.50
CA ILE A 9 2.33 19.33 4.26
C ILE A 9 1.80 17.90 4.15
N GLY A 10 0.50 17.71 4.38
CA GLY A 10 -0.20 16.42 4.30
C GLY A 10 -0.51 15.80 5.67
N THR A 11 -1.75 15.31 5.81
CA THR A 11 -2.29 14.80 7.10
C THR A 11 -2.46 13.29 7.15
N GLY A 12 -1.79 12.56 6.25
CA GLY A 12 -1.66 11.11 6.34
C GLY A 12 -0.83 10.70 7.56
N SER A 13 0.34 10.10 7.35
CA SER A 13 1.28 9.87 8.46
C SER A 13 1.86 11.16 9.03
N GLY A 14 1.90 12.26 8.26
CA GLY A 14 2.38 13.56 8.75
C GLY A 14 1.61 14.08 9.97
N ASN A 15 0.33 13.75 10.09
CA ASN A 15 -0.48 14.20 11.22
C ASN A 15 -0.05 13.59 12.58
N SER A 16 0.74 12.51 12.60
CA SER A 16 1.25 11.91 13.84
C SER A 16 2.59 12.47 14.31
N VAL A 17 3.20 13.40 13.55
CA VAL A 17 4.48 14.04 13.91
C VAL A 17 4.33 14.85 15.20
N LEU A 18 3.23 15.61 15.35
CA LEU A 18 3.04 16.45 16.52
C LEU A 18 2.64 15.64 17.75
N ASP A 19 3.41 15.80 18.83
CA ASP A 19 3.08 15.42 20.21
C ASP A 19 3.34 16.57 21.19
N GLU A 20 3.30 16.29 22.49
CA GLU A 20 3.50 17.27 23.57
C GLU A 20 4.82 18.04 23.49
N ARG A 21 5.86 17.50 22.85
CA ARG A 21 7.16 18.19 22.70
C ARG A 21 7.10 19.37 21.73
N TYR A 22 6.02 19.46 20.95
CA TYR A 22 5.78 20.54 19.99
C TYR A 22 4.72 21.55 20.49
N ALA A 23 4.27 21.45 21.75
CA ALA A 23 3.24 22.33 22.30
C ALA A 23 3.65 23.82 22.29
N ASP A 24 4.95 24.09 22.46
CA ASP A 24 5.52 25.43 22.51
C ASP A 24 5.78 26.03 21.12
N LYS A 25 5.63 25.21 20.07
CA LYS A 25 5.91 25.56 18.67
C LYS A 25 4.65 26.06 18.00
N LYS A 26 4.76 27.11 17.21
CA LYS A 26 3.67 27.56 16.32
C LYS A 26 3.72 26.74 15.03
N VAL A 27 2.66 25.99 14.76
CA VAL A 27 2.65 25.00 13.67
C VAL A 27 1.61 25.33 12.60
N ALA A 28 1.99 25.17 11.34
CA ALA A 28 1.06 25.12 10.22
C ALA A 28 0.85 23.67 9.77
N ILE A 29 -0.39 23.26 9.50
CA ILE A 29 -0.72 22.01 8.82
C ILE A 29 -1.45 22.36 7.54
N CYS A 30 -0.96 21.84 6.41
CA CYS A 30 -1.54 22.05 5.09
C CYS A 30 -2.15 20.74 4.58
N GLU A 31 -3.45 20.75 4.27
CA GLU A 31 -4.17 19.60 3.74
C GLU A 31 -5.16 20.05 2.67
N GLN A 32 -5.01 19.54 1.44
CA GLN A 32 -5.92 19.88 0.34
C GLN A 32 -7.17 19.00 0.31
N GLY A 33 -7.10 17.80 0.89
CA GLY A 33 -8.14 16.78 0.83
C GLY A 33 -8.76 16.50 2.19
N THR A 34 -9.26 15.28 2.35
CA THR A 34 -9.82 14.81 3.61
C THR A 34 -8.71 14.44 4.60
N PHE A 35 -8.83 14.91 5.84
CA PHE A 35 -7.88 14.60 6.90
C PHE A 35 -7.64 13.10 7.07
N GLY A 36 -6.39 12.71 7.34
CA GLY A 36 -5.97 11.30 7.44
C GLY A 36 -5.45 10.70 6.15
N GLY A 37 -5.52 11.45 5.04
CA GLY A 37 -4.92 11.10 3.74
C GLY A 37 -5.48 9.81 3.12
N THR A 38 -4.71 9.22 2.22
CA THR A 38 -5.12 8.05 1.42
C THR A 38 -5.50 6.86 2.28
N CYS A 39 -4.65 6.45 3.22
CA CYS A 39 -4.83 5.21 4.00
C CYS A 39 -6.17 5.15 4.74
N LEU A 40 -6.59 6.26 5.36
CA LEU A 40 -7.83 6.31 6.13
C LEU A 40 -9.05 6.39 5.21
N ASN A 41 -8.99 7.25 4.20
CA ASN A 41 -10.19 7.67 3.47
C ASN A 41 -10.49 6.83 2.22
N VAL A 42 -9.45 6.39 1.52
CA VAL A 42 -9.58 5.82 0.16
C VAL A 42 -8.57 4.69 -0.14
N GLY A 43 -7.95 4.13 0.90
CA GLY A 43 -6.89 3.14 0.76
C GLY A 43 -7.02 2.01 1.76
N CYS A 44 -5.95 1.77 2.53
CA CYS A 44 -5.78 0.55 3.31
C CYS A 44 -6.97 0.20 4.23
N ILE A 45 -7.50 1.17 4.99
CA ILE A 45 -8.58 0.91 5.95
C ILE A 45 -9.89 0.51 5.25
N PRO A 46 -10.48 1.33 4.37
CA PRO A 46 -11.72 0.97 3.72
C PRO A 46 -11.57 -0.30 2.88
N THR A 47 -10.50 -0.44 2.10
CA THR A 47 -10.27 -1.64 1.28
C THR A 47 -10.27 -2.90 2.13
N LYS A 48 -9.60 -2.92 3.29
CA LYS A 48 -9.53 -4.09 4.18
C LYS A 48 -10.90 -4.40 4.80
N MET A 49 -11.72 -3.39 5.06
CA MET A 49 -13.11 -3.59 5.51
C MET A 49 -14.00 -4.19 4.41
N PHE A 50 -13.78 -3.83 3.14
CA PHE A 50 -14.45 -4.45 1.99
C PHE A 50 -13.94 -5.87 1.72
N VAL A 51 -12.62 -6.11 1.79
CA VAL A 51 -12.06 -7.47 1.69
C VAL A 51 -12.69 -8.39 2.71
N TYR A 52 -12.83 -7.98 3.97
CA TYR A 52 -13.47 -8.83 4.97
C TYR A 52 -14.93 -9.20 4.61
N ALA A 53 -15.68 -8.30 3.98
CA ALA A 53 -17.02 -8.64 3.49
C ALA A 53 -16.96 -9.63 2.30
N ALA A 54 -15.97 -9.49 1.43
CA ALA A 54 -15.68 -10.41 0.35
C ALA A 54 -15.25 -11.80 0.86
N GLU A 55 -14.41 -11.89 1.90
CA GLU A 55 -14.02 -13.14 2.55
C GLU A 55 -15.23 -13.87 3.15
N VAL A 56 -16.17 -13.15 3.77
CA VAL A 56 -17.44 -13.73 4.25
C VAL A 56 -18.25 -14.29 3.09
N ALA A 57 -18.40 -13.54 1.99
CA ALA A 57 -19.13 -14.01 0.82
C ALA A 57 -18.45 -15.24 0.18
N HIS A 58 -17.13 -15.23 0.09
CA HIS A 58 -16.33 -16.34 -0.41
C HIS A 58 -16.51 -17.59 0.46
N THR A 59 -16.45 -17.45 1.79
CA THR A 59 -16.68 -18.55 2.73
C THR A 59 -18.05 -19.20 2.54
N ILE A 60 -19.10 -18.40 2.32
CA ILE A 60 -20.44 -18.92 2.03
C ILE A 60 -20.42 -19.71 0.72
N ARG A 61 -19.91 -19.12 -0.37
CA ARG A 61 -19.87 -19.77 -1.71
C ARG A 61 -19.10 -21.09 -1.72
N ASP A 62 -18.01 -21.17 -0.95
CA ASP A 62 -17.11 -22.33 -0.95
C ASP A 62 -17.47 -23.38 0.12
N SER A 63 -18.50 -23.13 0.93
CA SER A 63 -18.85 -23.98 2.09
C SER A 63 -19.22 -25.43 1.74
N ALA A 64 -19.63 -25.70 0.50
CA ALA A 64 -20.01 -27.04 0.04
C ALA A 64 -18.85 -28.05 0.13
N LYS A 65 -17.60 -27.61 0.00
CA LYS A 65 -16.42 -28.48 0.15
C LYS A 65 -16.28 -29.06 1.57
N TYR A 66 -16.92 -28.41 2.55
CA TYR A 66 -17.00 -28.85 3.94
C TYR A 66 -18.32 -29.60 4.25
N GLY A 67 -19.11 -29.92 3.23
CA GLY A 67 -20.41 -30.57 3.40
C GLY A 67 -21.51 -29.66 3.93
N ILE A 68 -21.39 -28.35 3.74
CA ILE A 68 -22.39 -27.35 4.16
C ILE A 68 -23.00 -26.71 2.92
N ASP A 69 -24.29 -26.95 2.68
CA ASP A 69 -25.03 -26.27 1.61
C ASP A 69 -25.41 -24.85 2.05
N SER A 70 -25.07 -23.85 1.24
CA SER A 70 -25.48 -22.47 1.46
C SER A 70 -25.58 -21.69 0.15
N HIS A 71 -26.24 -20.52 0.19
CA HIS A 71 -26.42 -19.64 -0.96
C HIS A 71 -26.45 -18.18 -0.53
N ILE A 72 -26.03 -17.29 -1.42
CA ILE A 72 -26.13 -15.83 -1.23
C ILE A 72 -27.32 -15.34 -2.03
N ASP A 73 -28.42 -15.00 -1.36
CA ASP A 73 -29.60 -14.43 -2.01
C ASP A 73 -29.36 -13.00 -2.50
N LYS A 74 -28.64 -12.19 -1.71
CA LYS A 74 -28.44 -10.77 -1.99
C LYS A 74 -27.21 -10.21 -1.28
N VAL A 75 -26.41 -9.44 -2.01
CA VAL A 75 -25.42 -8.52 -1.43
C VAL A 75 -26.07 -7.15 -1.24
N ARG A 76 -26.20 -6.69 0.01
CA ARG A 76 -26.73 -5.35 0.32
C ARG A 76 -25.60 -4.31 0.25
N TRP A 77 -25.14 -4.02 -0.96
CA TRP A 77 -24.00 -3.13 -1.21
C TRP A 77 -24.06 -1.78 -0.45
N PRO A 78 -25.19 -1.03 -0.44
CA PRO A 78 -25.29 0.21 0.33
C PRO A 78 -25.02 0.04 1.84
N ASP A 79 -25.38 -1.09 2.43
CA ASP A 79 -25.11 -1.38 3.84
C ASP A 79 -23.61 -1.64 4.08
N VAL A 80 -22.94 -2.29 3.12
CA VAL A 80 -21.48 -2.51 3.18
C VAL A 80 -20.77 -1.17 3.14
N VAL A 81 -21.11 -0.31 2.17
CA VAL A 81 -20.56 1.05 2.04
C VAL A 81 -20.84 1.87 3.30
N SER A 82 -22.07 1.85 3.81
CA SER A 82 -22.47 2.57 5.03
C SER A 82 -21.70 2.09 6.27
N ARG A 83 -21.49 0.78 6.45
CA ARG A 83 -20.68 0.23 7.55
C ARG A 83 -19.23 0.72 7.52
N VAL A 84 -18.67 0.88 6.32
CA VAL A 84 -17.29 1.35 6.13
C VAL A 84 -17.20 2.86 6.39
N PHE A 85 -17.91 3.66 5.59
CA PHE A 85 -17.73 5.11 5.61
C PHE A 85 -18.48 5.81 6.74
N GLY A 86 -19.55 5.19 7.27
CA GLY A 86 -20.17 5.64 8.52
C GLY A 86 -19.23 5.54 9.74
N ARG A 87 -18.14 4.77 9.64
CA ARG A 87 -17.08 4.73 10.66
C ARG A 87 -15.91 5.66 10.33
N ILE A 88 -15.49 5.71 9.06
CA ILE A 88 -14.29 6.43 8.62
C ILE A 88 -14.52 7.95 8.59
N ASP A 89 -15.64 8.41 8.02
CA ASP A 89 -15.89 9.83 7.78
C ASP A 89 -15.92 10.63 9.11
N PRO A 90 -16.54 10.14 10.20
CA PRO A 90 -16.46 10.80 11.50
C PRO A 90 -15.05 10.87 12.10
N ILE A 91 -14.20 9.86 11.85
CA ILE A 91 -12.81 9.84 12.34
C ILE A 91 -11.99 10.91 11.63
N ALA A 92 -12.14 11.03 10.31
CA ALA A 92 -11.46 12.06 9.53
C ALA A 92 -11.88 13.47 9.98
N ALA A 93 -13.19 13.72 10.08
CA ALA A 93 -13.73 14.99 10.55
C ALA A 93 -13.29 15.33 11.99
N GLY A 94 -13.28 14.33 12.89
CA GLY A 94 -12.81 14.51 14.26
C GLY A 94 -11.31 14.82 14.33
N GLY A 95 -10.50 14.19 13.48
CA GLY A 95 -9.06 14.47 13.38
C GLY A 95 -8.76 15.89 12.90
N GLU A 96 -9.52 16.39 11.94
CA GLU A 96 -9.43 17.78 11.50
C GLU A 96 -9.85 18.75 12.61
N GLN A 97 -11.02 18.52 13.22
CA GLN A 97 -11.52 19.37 14.31
C GLN A 97 -10.54 19.42 15.50
N TYR A 98 -9.92 18.29 15.85
CA TYR A 98 -8.89 18.22 16.87
C TYR A 98 -7.71 19.15 16.54
N ARG A 99 -7.19 19.14 15.30
CA ARG A 99 -6.09 20.03 14.91
C ARG A 99 -6.51 21.50 14.83
N ARG A 100 -7.72 21.80 14.34
CA ARG A 100 -8.25 23.17 14.28
C ARG A 100 -8.52 23.78 15.64
N SER A 101 -8.72 22.97 16.68
CA SER A 101 -8.99 23.43 18.04
C SER A 101 -7.73 23.54 18.92
N ALA A 102 -6.56 23.10 18.42
CA ALA A 102 -5.30 23.23 19.14
C ALA A 102 -4.81 24.68 19.12
N GLU A 103 -4.41 25.21 20.26
CA GLU A 103 -4.04 26.63 20.43
C GLU A 103 -2.82 27.04 19.57
N ASN A 104 -1.91 26.11 19.32
CA ASN A 104 -0.65 26.35 18.64
C ASN A 104 -0.62 25.91 17.16
N VAL A 105 -1.77 25.45 16.60
CA VAL A 105 -1.85 24.91 15.24
C VAL A 105 -2.81 25.73 14.37
N THR A 106 -2.33 26.18 13.21
CA THR A 106 -3.17 26.71 12.14
C THR A 106 -3.32 25.66 11.04
N VAL A 107 -4.56 25.40 10.61
CA VAL A 107 -4.86 24.46 9.51
C VAL A 107 -5.26 25.20 8.25
N TYR A 108 -4.46 25.02 7.20
CA TYR A 108 -4.71 25.48 5.84
C TYR A 108 -5.34 24.34 5.03
N ALA A 109 -6.64 24.47 4.71
CA ALA A 109 -7.38 23.48 3.92
C ALA A 109 -7.23 23.72 2.42
N SER A 110 -5.99 23.72 1.94
CA SER A 110 -5.64 24.13 0.58
C SER A 110 -4.39 23.43 0.11
N HIS A 111 -4.28 23.21 -1.20
CA HIS A 111 -3.02 22.76 -1.79
C HIS A 111 -1.95 23.80 -1.51
N THR A 112 -0.80 23.35 -1.04
CA THR A 112 0.29 24.22 -0.58
C THR A 112 1.59 23.81 -1.23
N ARG A 113 2.32 24.80 -1.74
CA ARG A 113 3.63 24.64 -2.39
C ARG A 113 4.66 25.58 -1.79
N PHE A 114 5.93 25.27 -1.99
CA PHE A 114 7.03 26.18 -1.69
C PHE A 114 6.96 27.42 -2.58
N GLY A 115 7.37 28.55 -2.02
CA GLY A 115 7.67 29.80 -2.70
C GLY A 115 9.16 30.11 -2.62
N ALA A 116 9.56 31.27 -3.13
CA ALA A 116 10.95 31.70 -3.06
C ALA A 116 11.43 31.82 -1.60
N LYS A 117 12.62 31.27 -1.33
CA LYS A 117 13.27 31.36 -0.02
C LYS A 117 13.51 32.82 0.37
N LEU A 118 13.31 33.14 1.65
CA LEU A 118 13.56 34.48 2.17
C LEU A 118 15.06 34.77 2.30
N PRO A 119 15.49 36.06 2.26
CA PRO A 119 16.90 36.44 2.42
C PRO A 119 17.55 35.99 3.73
N ASP A 120 16.75 35.79 4.77
CA ASP A 120 17.20 35.31 6.09
C ASP A 120 17.27 33.78 6.18
N GLY A 121 17.00 33.08 5.10
CA GLY A 121 17.10 31.62 5.01
C GLY A 121 15.82 30.86 5.38
N ARG A 122 14.73 31.54 5.76
CA ARG A 122 13.45 30.86 6.04
C ARG A 122 12.74 30.43 4.76
N TYR A 123 11.96 29.36 4.87
CA TYR A 123 11.14 28.84 3.77
C TYR A 123 9.83 29.61 3.67
N THR A 124 9.41 29.89 2.45
CA THR A 124 8.09 30.49 2.17
C THR A 124 7.17 29.41 1.63
N LEU A 125 5.93 29.33 2.10
CA LEU A 125 4.89 28.49 1.53
C LEU A 125 3.72 29.34 1.04
N ARG A 126 3.04 28.84 0.00
CA ARG A 126 1.90 29.49 -0.64
C ARG A 126 0.77 28.50 -0.84
N THR A 127 -0.41 28.86 -0.37
CA THR A 127 -1.64 28.11 -0.63
C THR A 127 -2.21 28.49 -2.00
N GLU A 128 -2.97 27.60 -2.63
CA GLU A 128 -3.70 27.93 -3.86
C GLU A 128 -4.79 29.00 -3.63
N ASP A 129 -5.28 29.14 -2.39
CA ASP A 129 -6.22 30.18 -1.99
C ASP A 129 -5.57 31.57 -1.77
N GLY A 130 -4.25 31.67 -1.98
CA GLY A 130 -3.51 32.94 -2.01
C GLY A 130 -2.90 33.36 -0.67
N GLU A 131 -2.94 32.50 0.35
CA GLU A 131 -2.22 32.75 1.61
C GLU A 131 -0.74 32.46 1.43
N GLU A 132 0.10 33.28 2.09
CA GLU A 132 1.55 33.15 2.06
C GLU A 132 2.10 33.31 3.47
N PHE A 133 2.98 32.40 3.88
CA PHE A 133 3.58 32.36 5.21
C PHE A 133 5.01 31.79 5.18
N SER A 134 5.75 31.97 6.27
CA SER A 134 7.11 31.41 6.43
C SER A 134 7.17 30.29 7.45
N SER A 135 8.15 29.41 7.29
CA SER A 135 8.48 28.33 8.23
C SER A 135 9.98 28.19 8.44
N ASP A 136 10.39 27.86 9.66
CA ASP A 136 11.79 27.48 9.95
C ASP A 136 12.07 26.03 9.49
N GLN A 137 11.21 25.10 9.89
CA GLN A 137 11.27 23.69 9.47
C GLN A 137 10.04 23.29 8.64
N VAL A 138 10.20 22.32 7.74
CA VAL A 138 9.08 21.76 6.96
C VAL A 138 9.14 20.24 6.95
N VAL A 139 8.00 19.58 7.11
CA VAL A 139 7.82 18.15 6.87
C VAL A 139 6.94 17.95 5.66
N ILE A 140 7.49 17.32 4.63
CA ILE A 140 6.77 16.92 3.43
C ILE A 140 6.19 15.52 3.64
N ALA A 141 4.89 15.43 3.85
CA ALA A 141 4.12 14.19 4.00
C ALA A 141 2.97 14.11 2.98
N ALA A 142 3.22 14.63 1.76
CA ALA A 142 2.21 14.85 0.73
C ALA A 142 1.72 13.56 0.02
N GLY A 143 2.30 12.41 0.34
CA GLY A 143 1.90 11.11 -0.20
C GLY A 143 2.05 11.01 -1.73
N SER A 144 1.16 10.21 -2.32
CA SER A 144 1.11 9.91 -3.76
C SER A 144 -0.32 10.02 -4.30
N ARG A 145 -0.48 10.00 -5.62
CA ARG A 145 -1.78 10.03 -6.34
C ARG A 145 -1.87 8.89 -7.36
N THR A 146 -3.07 8.51 -7.78
CA THR A 146 -3.26 7.47 -8.81
C THR A 146 -2.71 7.91 -10.16
N PHE A 147 -2.01 7.01 -10.87
CA PHE A 147 -1.60 7.22 -12.25
C PHE A 147 -2.69 6.79 -13.23
N ILE A 148 -3.05 7.67 -14.16
CA ILE A 148 -4.01 7.39 -15.23
C ILE A 148 -3.28 7.41 -16.57
N PRO A 149 -3.32 6.31 -17.35
CA PRO A 149 -2.71 6.29 -18.67
C PRO A 149 -3.30 7.39 -19.58
N PRO A 150 -2.48 8.12 -20.37
CA PRO A 150 -2.96 9.18 -21.25
C PRO A 150 -4.09 8.75 -22.19
N ALA A 151 -4.03 7.52 -22.72
CA ALA A 151 -5.06 6.94 -23.59
C ALA A 151 -6.46 6.93 -22.93
N ILE A 152 -6.52 6.69 -21.61
CA ILE A 152 -7.76 6.70 -20.84
C ILE A 152 -8.10 8.13 -20.39
N ALA A 153 -7.11 8.87 -19.89
CA ALA A 153 -7.32 10.23 -19.37
C ALA A 153 -7.87 11.22 -20.41
N GLN A 154 -7.55 11.02 -21.70
CA GLN A 154 -7.87 11.97 -22.78
C GLN A 154 -9.12 11.60 -23.59
N CYS A 155 -9.68 10.42 -23.40
CA CYS A 155 -10.78 9.92 -24.24
C CYS A 155 -12.19 10.33 -23.74
N GLY A 156 -12.29 10.95 -22.56
CA GLY A 156 -13.56 11.47 -22.02
C GLY A 156 -14.51 10.42 -21.44
N VAL A 157 -14.08 9.16 -21.33
CA VAL A 157 -14.84 8.10 -20.67
C VAL A 157 -14.94 8.34 -19.16
N THR A 158 -16.02 7.85 -18.54
CA THR A 158 -16.07 7.76 -17.08
C THR A 158 -15.23 6.58 -16.62
N TYR A 159 -14.27 6.82 -15.74
CA TYR A 159 -13.50 5.77 -15.07
C TYR A 159 -13.44 6.03 -13.58
N TYR A 160 -13.18 4.97 -12.83
CA TYR A 160 -12.96 4.98 -11.41
C TYR A 160 -11.50 4.66 -11.11
N THR A 161 -11.08 4.99 -9.90
CA THR A 161 -9.77 4.66 -9.33
C THR A 161 -9.98 4.06 -7.94
N SER A 162 -8.89 3.80 -7.21
CA SER A 162 -9.00 3.48 -5.78
C SER A 162 -9.73 4.56 -4.97
N ASP A 163 -9.74 5.80 -5.46
CA ASP A 163 -10.21 6.96 -4.70
C ASP A 163 -11.74 7.03 -4.61
N ASP A 164 -12.46 6.44 -5.56
CA ASP A 164 -13.91 6.59 -5.70
C ASP A 164 -14.67 5.27 -5.85
N ILE A 165 -14.04 4.18 -6.34
CA ILE A 165 -14.71 2.90 -6.64
C ILE A 165 -15.44 2.29 -5.43
N MET A 166 -14.92 2.53 -4.21
CA MET A 166 -15.53 2.01 -2.98
C MET A 166 -16.85 2.70 -2.59
N ARG A 167 -17.17 3.84 -3.22
CA ARG A 167 -18.37 4.64 -2.93
C ARG A 167 -19.41 4.62 -4.06
N ILE A 168 -19.25 3.75 -5.05
CA ILE A 168 -20.25 3.59 -6.11
C ILE A 168 -21.63 3.27 -5.52
N PRO A 169 -22.73 3.75 -6.14
CA PRO A 169 -24.07 3.60 -5.57
C PRO A 169 -24.59 2.15 -5.63
N ALA A 170 -24.13 1.37 -6.60
CA ALA A 170 -24.52 -0.02 -6.83
C ALA A 170 -23.36 -0.82 -7.44
N LEU A 171 -23.39 -2.14 -7.28
CA LEU A 171 -22.45 -3.04 -7.95
C LEU A 171 -22.77 -3.08 -9.46
N PRO A 172 -21.76 -3.01 -10.35
CA PRO A 172 -21.94 -3.29 -11.77
C PRO A 172 -22.21 -4.79 -12.01
N GLU A 173 -22.72 -5.14 -13.19
CA GLU A 173 -22.71 -6.54 -13.63
C GLU A 173 -21.31 -6.93 -14.13
N HIS A 174 -20.60 -6.02 -14.80
CA HIS A 174 -19.25 -6.20 -15.34
C HIS A 174 -18.33 -5.01 -15.05
N LEU A 175 -17.24 -5.30 -14.34
CA LEU A 175 -16.15 -4.36 -14.07
C LEU A 175 -14.89 -4.78 -14.83
N VAL A 176 -14.35 -3.87 -15.64
CA VAL A 176 -13.02 -4.02 -16.22
C VAL A 176 -11.99 -3.29 -15.36
N ILE A 177 -10.89 -3.96 -15.03
CA ILE A 177 -9.79 -3.42 -14.25
C ILE A 177 -8.54 -3.34 -15.14
N VAL A 178 -8.00 -2.13 -15.32
CA VAL A 178 -6.74 -1.92 -16.06
C VAL A 178 -5.61 -1.80 -15.04
N GLY A 179 -4.71 -2.79 -15.04
CA GLY A 179 -3.58 -2.88 -14.12
C GLY A 179 -3.43 -4.27 -13.51
N GLY A 180 -2.17 -4.66 -13.23
CA GLY A 180 -1.83 -5.99 -12.69
C GLY A 180 -1.26 -5.97 -11.26
N GLY A 181 -1.30 -4.81 -10.60
CA GLY A 181 -0.73 -4.62 -9.26
C GLY A 181 -1.64 -5.06 -8.12
N PHE A 182 -1.19 -4.83 -6.89
CA PHE A 182 -1.91 -5.21 -5.67
C PHE A 182 -3.30 -4.56 -5.57
N VAL A 183 -3.46 -3.30 -5.97
CA VAL A 183 -4.77 -2.60 -5.99
C VAL A 183 -5.74 -3.33 -6.91
N ALA A 184 -5.30 -3.73 -8.10
CA ALA A 184 -6.13 -4.47 -9.04
C ALA A 184 -6.55 -5.83 -8.49
N ALA A 185 -5.62 -6.59 -7.89
CA ALA A 185 -5.89 -7.90 -7.31
C ALA A 185 -6.84 -7.85 -6.09
N GLU A 186 -6.72 -6.83 -5.24
CA GLU A 186 -7.62 -6.62 -4.10
C GLU A 186 -9.03 -6.27 -4.58
N PHE A 187 -9.18 -5.33 -5.52
CA PHE A 187 -10.50 -4.96 -6.03
C PHE A 187 -11.15 -6.05 -6.89
N ALA A 188 -10.38 -6.78 -7.69
CA ALA A 188 -10.87 -7.95 -8.41
C ALA A 188 -11.47 -8.98 -7.44
N HIS A 189 -10.76 -9.28 -6.34
CA HIS A 189 -11.29 -10.15 -5.30
C HIS A 189 -12.57 -9.59 -4.66
N ILE A 190 -12.55 -8.32 -4.20
CA ILE A 190 -13.72 -7.69 -3.56
C ILE A 190 -14.96 -7.80 -4.44
N PHE A 191 -14.87 -7.33 -5.68
CA PHE A 191 -16.03 -7.25 -6.57
C PHE A 191 -16.50 -8.63 -7.03
N SER A 192 -15.56 -9.52 -7.39
CA SER A 192 -15.89 -10.89 -7.82
C SER A 192 -16.58 -11.71 -6.73
N ALA A 193 -16.10 -11.65 -5.49
CA ALA A 193 -16.71 -12.38 -4.36
C ALA A 193 -18.15 -11.92 -4.09
N LEU A 194 -18.41 -10.62 -4.33
CA LEU A 194 -19.71 -9.99 -4.21
C LEU A 194 -20.60 -10.15 -5.46
N GLY A 195 -20.15 -10.91 -6.48
CA GLY A 195 -20.96 -11.34 -7.61
C GLY A 195 -20.77 -10.55 -8.91
N VAL A 196 -19.78 -9.66 -8.98
CA VAL A 196 -19.48 -8.88 -10.19
C VAL A 196 -18.61 -9.73 -11.14
N ARG A 197 -18.91 -9.71 -12.44
CA ARG A 197 -18.02 -10.29 -13.47
C ARG A 197 -16.80 -9.40 -13.63
N ILE A 198 -15.60 -9.98 -13.57
CA ILE A 198 -14.33 -9.25 -13.67
C ILE A 198 -13.61 -9.61 -14.96
N THR A 199 -13.17 -8.58 -15.68
CA THR A 199 -12.07 -8.69 -16.66
C THR A 199 -10.90 -7.85 -16.17
N ILE A 200 -9.70 -8.42 -16.17
CA ILE A 200 -8.45 -7.70 -15.87
C ILE A 200 -7.65 -7.58 -17.15
N VAL A 201 -7.22 -6.37 -17.48
CA VAL A 201 -6.37 -6.08 -18.63
C VAL A 201 -4.99 -5.67 -18.14
N VAL A 202 -3.96 -6.38 -18.62
CA VAL A 202 -2.56 -6.11 -18.31
C VAL A 202 -1.67 -6.11 -19.55
N ARG A 203 -0.71 -5.19 -19.57
CA ARG A 203 0.32 -5.12 -20.62
C ARG A 203 1.36 -6.24 -20.53
N GLY A 204 1.57 -6.75 -19.31
CA GLY A 204 2.54 -7.80 -19.02
C GLY A 204 1.99 -9.20 -19.22
N ALA A 205 2.79 -10.20 -18.84
CA ALA A 205 2.46 -11.61 -18.96
C ALA A 205 1.61 -12.18 -17.80
N GLY A 206 1.34 -11.39 -16.75
CA GLY A 206 0.64 -11.87 -15.57
C GLY A 206 0.35 -10.79 -14.53
N LEU A 207 -0.13 -11.23 -13.36
CA LEU A 207 -0.46 -10.37 -12.22
C LEU A 207 0.63 -10.43 -11.15
N LEU A 208 0.78 -9.34 -10.39
CA LEU A 208 1.71 -9.23 -9.27
C LEU A 208 3.18 -9.56 -9.66
N THR A 209 3.60 -9.12 -10.84
CA THR A 209 4.93 -9.40 -11.41
C THR A 209 6.13 -8.85 -10.62
N HIS A 210 5.88 -8.02 -9.61
CA HIS A 210 6.88 -7.52 -8.66
C HIS A 210 7.13 -8.46 -7.48
N THR A 211 6.32 -9.52 -7.34
CA THR A 211 6.51 -10.56 -6.31
C THR A 211 7.48 -11.63 -6.80
N ASP A 212 7.90 -12.51 -5.88
CA ASP A 212 8.68 -13.69 -6.25
C ASP A 212 7.97 -14.52 -7.34
N GLU A 213 8.75 -15.01 -8.32
CA GLU A 213 8.26 -15.71 -9.51
C GLU A 213 7.30 -16.86 -9.19
N THR A 214 7.55 -17.59 -8.09
CA THR A 214 6.67 -18.70 -7.66
C THR A 214 5.29 -18.19 -7.24
N ILE A 215 5.22 -17.04 -6.58
CA ILE A 215 3.97 -16.41 -6.15
C ILE A 215 3.25 -15.82 -7.37
N CYS A 216 3.96 -15.06 -8.20
CA CYS A 216 3.42 -14.45 -9.41
C CYS A 216 2.77 -15.50 -10.34
N HIS A 217 3.46 -16.60 -10.61
CA HIS A 217 2.97 -17.65 -11.48
C HIS A 217 1.71 -18.32 -10.90
N ARG A 218 1.78 -18.83 -9.66
CA ARG A 218 0.64 -19.52 -9.05
C ARG A 218 -0.57 -18.61 -8.88
N PHE A 219 -0.35 -17.36 -8.48
CA PHE A 219 -1.46 -16.41 -8.36
C PHE A 219 -2.09 -16.11 -9.72
N SER A 220 -1.29 -15.94 -10.78
CA SER A 220 -1.80 -15.69 -12.13
C SER A 220 -2.63 -16.87 -12.66
N GLU A 221 -2.21 -18.11 -12.41
CA GLU A 221 -3.01 -19.31 -12.75
C GLU A 221 -4.35 -19.32 -12.00
N LEU A 222 -4.34 -19.06 -10.70
CA LEU A 222 -5.56 -18.99 -9.88
C LEU A 222 -6.48 -17.85 -10.32
N ALA A 223 -5.91 -16.69 -10.66
CA ALA A 223 -6.65 -15.54 -11.14
C ALA A 223 -7.32 -15.83 -12.49
N ALA A 224 -6.63 -16.45 -13.45
CA ALA A 224 -7.19 -16.82 -14.75
C ALA A 224 -8.31 -17.88 -14.65
N ALA A 225 -8.31 -18.70 -13.59
CA ALA A 225 -9.41 -19.61 -13.31
C ALA A 225 -10.64 -18.91 -12.70
N LYS A 226 -10.48 -17.72 -12.10
CA LYS A 226 -11.53 -16.96 -11.41
C LYS A 226 -12.09 -15.79 -12.23
N TRP A 227 -11.25 -15.17 -13.05
CA TRP A 227 -11.52 -13.93 -13.77
C TRP A 227 -11.11 -14.07 -15.24
N ASP A 228 -11.67 -13.22 -16.10
CA ASP A 228 -11.16 -13.06 -17.47
C ASP A 228 -9.88 -12.21 -17.42
N VAL A 229 -8.72 -12.83 -17.65
CA VAL A 229 -7.42 -12.15 -17.57
C VAL A 229 -6.83 -12.02 -18.98
N ARG A 230 -6.81 -10.77 -19.46
CA ARG A 230 -6.27 -10.39 -20.77
C ARG A 230 -4.85 -9.86 -20.63
N THR A 231 -3.88 -10.68 -21.03
CA THR A 231 -2.44 -10.36 -20.98
C THR A 231 -1.96 -9.82 -22.31
N HIS A 232 -0.88 -9.03 -22.29
CA HIS A 232 -0.27 -8.43 -23.48
C HIS A 232 -1.20 -7.51 -24.28
N GLU A 233 -2.24 -6.96 -23.65
CA GLU A 233 -3.17 -6.02 -24.27
C GLU A 233 -2.94 -4.60 -23.75
N ASN A 234 -2.94 -3.62 -24.66
CA ASN A 234 -2.89 -2.21 -24.31
C ASN A 234 -4.23 -1.54 -24.63
N VAL A 235 -4.85 -0.92 -23.62
CA VAL A 235 -5.95 0.02 -23.87
C VAL A 235 -5.37 1.25 -24.59
N ILE A 236 -5.77 1.44 -25.84
CA ILE A 236 -5.36 2.57 -26.70
C ILE A 236 -6.42 3.67 -26.75
N GLY A 237 -7.63 3.36 -26.30
CA GLY A 237 -8.72 4.30 -26.23
C GLY A 237 -9.92 3.69 -25.51
N SER A 238 -10.92 4.52 -25.29
CA SER A 238 -12.24 4.07 -24.88
C SER A 238 -13.25 5.15 -25.19
N HIS A 239 -14.51 4.77 -25.35
CA HIS A 239 -15.60 5.71 -25.54
C HIS A 239 -16.85 5.26 -24.79
N GLN A 240 -17.78 6.18 -24.63
CA GLN A 240 -19.09 5.93 -24.04
C GLN A 240 -20.10 5.61 -25.15
N ASP A 241 -20.79 4.48 -25.07
CA ASP A 241 -21.94 4.13 -25.91
C ASP A 241 -23.19 3.98 -25.02
N GLY A 242 -23.98 5.05 -24.93
CA GLY A 242 -25.08 5.12 -23.95
C GLY A 242 -24.58 4.99 -22.52
N GLU A 243 -25.06 3.97 -21.81
CA GLU A 243 -24.61 3.65 -20.43
C GLU A 243 -23.40 2.70 -20.40
N THR A 244 -22.98 2.16 -21.55
CA THR A 244 -21.88 1.19 -21.66
C THR A 244 -20.56 1.89 -21.94
N ILE A 245 -19.48 1.45 -21.29
CA ILE A 245 -18.10 1.82 -21.62
C ILE A 245 -17.57 0.79 -22.62
N VAL A 246 -16.97 1.26 -23.71
CA VAL A 246 -16.30 0.40 -24.69
C VAL A 246 -14.81 0.70 -24.66
N LEU A 247 -14.00 -0.30 -24.28
CA LEU A 247 -12.54 -0.23 -24.35
C LEU A 247 -12.07 -0.63 -25.74
N GLU A 248 -11.03 0.05 -26.23
CA GLU A 248 -10.37 -0.21 -27.50
C GLU A 248 -8.94 -0.67 -27.25
N PHE A 249 -8.55 -1.80 -27.85
CA PHE A 249 -7.22 -2.40 -27.67
C PHE A 249 -6.34 -2.24 -28.90
N ASP A 250 -5.03 -2.42 -28.71
CA ASP A 250 -4.00 -2.29 -29.75
C ASP A 250 -4.04 -3.38 -30.84
N ASP A 251 -4.74 -4.48 -30.60
CA ASP A 251 -5.01 -5.53 -31.58
C ASP A 251 -6.28 -5.27 -32.42
N GLY A 252 -7.03 -4.21 -32.11
CA GLY A 252 -8.28 -3.83 -32.77
C GLY A 252 -9.53 -4.47 -32.19
N GLU A 253 -9.42 -5.28 -31.13
CA GLU A 253 -10.58 -5.76 -30.38
C GLU A 253 -11.22 -4.63 -29.55
N THR A 254 -12.48 -4.85 -29.17
CA THR A 254 -13.18 -3.98 -28.22
C THR A 254 -13.85 -4.80 -27.13
N LEU A 255 -13.98 -4.21 -25.94
CA LEU A 255 -14.63 -4.84 -24.79
C LEU A 255 -15.67 -3.88 -24.18
N PRO A 256 -16.98 -4.19 -24.28
CA PRO A 256 -18.01 -3.47 -23.55
C PRO A 256 -18.02 -3.87 -22.06
N ALA A 257 -18.28 -2.90 -21.19
CA ALA A 257 -18.41 -3.07 -19.74
C ALA A 257 -19.28 -1.98 -19.11
N ASP A 258 -19.75 -2.21 -17.88
CA ASP A 258 -20.55 -1.22 -17.15
C ASP A 258 -19.67 -0.18 -16.45
N MET A 259 -18.48 -0.61 -15.99
CA MET A 259 -17.54 0.23 -15.26
C MET A 259 -16.10 -0.10 -15.63
N LEU A 260 -15.26 0.93 -15.59
CA LEU A 260 -13.81 0.85 -15.75
C LEU A 260 -13.12 1.29 -14.44
N LEU A 261 -12.27 0.45 -13.88
CA LEU A 261 -11.35 0.78 -12.79
C LEU A 261 -9.92 0.87 -13.32
N VAL A 262 -9.28 2.02 -13.14
CA VAL A 262 -7.87 2.24 -13.49
C VAL A 262 -7.01 2.06 -12.23
N ALA A 263 -6.20 0.99 -12.23
CA ALA A 263 -5.35 0.60 -11.10
C ALA A 263 -3.89 0.38 -11.57
N THR A 264 -3.36 1.31 -12.37
CA THR A 264 -2.07 1.16 -13.06
C THR A 264 -0.84 1.60 -12.26
N GLY A 265 -1.02 2.18 -11.07
CA GLY A 265 0.08 2.61 -10.21
C GLY A 265 -0.21 3.94 -9.53
N ARG A 266 0.80 4.47 -8.82
CA ARG A 266 0.73 5.74 -8.13
C ARG A 266 1.98 6.57 -8.41
N VAL A 267 1.82 7.88 -8.44
CA VAL A 267 2.89 8.86 -8.63
C VAL A 267 3.05 9.65 -7.32
N PRO A 268 4.26 9.72 -6.74
CA PRO A 268 4.61 10.61 -5.63
C PRO A 268 4.24 12.07 -5.94
N ASN A 269 3.86 12.84 -4.92
CA ASN A 269 3.39 14.21 -5.12
C ASN A 269 4.49 15.29 -5.10
N GLY A 270 5.79 14.93 -5.19
CA GLY A 270 6.90 15.89 -5.15
C GLY A 270 6.82 16.95 -6.24
N ASP A 271 6.40 16.54 -7.44
CA ASP A 271 6.21 17.41 -8.62
C ASP A 271 5.15 18.51 -8.44
N ARG A 272 4.29 18.41 -7.42
CA ARG A 272 3.22 19.37 -7.15
C ARG A 272 3.56 20.40 -6.07
N LEU A 273 4.76 20.32 -5.48
CA LEU A 273 5.12 21.10 -4.30
C LEU A 273 6.06 22.28 -4.58
N GLY A 274 6.59 22.43 -5.80
CA GLY A 274 7.58 23.47 -6.10
C GLY A 274 8.89 23.29 -5.32
N CYS A 275 9.29 22.03 -5.08
CA CYS A 275 10.46 21.63 -4.28
C CYS A 275 11.74 22.40 -4.64
N GLU A 276 11.93 22.70 -5.93
CA GLU A 276 13.08 23.43 -6.45
C GLU A 276 13.23 24.83 -5.85
N LEU A 277 12.12 25.50 -5.50
CA LEU A 277 12.14 26.83 -4.88
C LEU A 277 12.68 26.82 -3.45
N ALA A 278 12.66 25.64 -2.80
CA ALA A 278 13.20 25.41 -1.48
C ALA A 278 14.59 24.72 -1.50
N GLY A 279 15.11 24.35 -2.68
CA GLY A 279 16.34 23.59 -2.82
C GLY A 279 16.17 22.10 -2.45
N VAL A 280 14.94 21.58 -2.52
CA VAL A 280 14.64 20.16 -2.33
C VAL A 280 14.74 19.45 -3.67
N GLU A 281 15.58 18.43 -3.76
CA GLU A 281 15.72 17.59 -4.94
C GLU A 281 14.57 16.57 -5.04
N ILE A 282 14.12 16.32 -6.27
CA ILE A 282 13.21 15.23 -6.61
C ILE A 282 13.88 14.35 -7.67
N ASP A 283 13.62 13.05 -7.64
CA ASP A 283 14.09 12.11 -8.67
C ASP A 283 13.19 12.13 -9.91
N ASP A 284 13.55 11.36 -10.93
CA ASP A 284 12.82 11.27 -12.20
C ASP A 284 11.40 10.68 -12.05
N ASP A 285 11.14 9.95 -10.96
CA ASP A 285 9.81 9.41 -10.61
C ASP A 285 8.97 10.41 -9.78
N GLY A 286 9.52 11.59 -9.50
CA GLY A 286 8.87 12.66 -8.73
C GLY A 286 8.92 12.46 -7.21
N ARG A 287 9.77 11.55 -6.71
CA ARG A 287 9.99 11.36 -5.26
C ARG A 287 10.93 12.41 -4.73
N VAL A 288 10.63 12.92 -3.53
CA VAL A 288 11.54 13.76 -2.77
C VAL A 288 12.72 12.92 -2.29
N VAL A 289 13.93 13.32 -2.67
CA VAL A 289 15.16 12.63 -2.28
C VAL A 289 15.43 12.87 -0.79
N VAL A 290 15.66 11.78 -0.06
CA VAL A 290 16.00 11.81 1.37
C VAL A 290 17.17 10.89 1.69
N ASP A 291 17.88 11.21 2.77
CA ASP A 291 18.87 10.31 3.36
C ASP A 291 18.23 9.33 4.38
N GLU A 292 19.07 8.53 5.03
CA GLU A 292 18.65 7.54 6.04
C GLU A 292 17.98 8.17 7.28
N TYR A 293 18.06 9.48 7.48
CA TYR A 293 17.47 10.22 8.60
C TYR A 293 16.19 10.97 8.20
N GLN A 294 15.70 10.74 6.97
CA GLN A 294 14.57 11.41 6.33
C GLN A 294 14.82 12.90 6.05
N ARG A 295 16.09 13.32 6.02
CA ARG A 295 16.48 14.69 5.66
C ARG A 295 16.50 14.83 4.15
N THR A 296 15.92 15.90 3.64
CA THR A 296 16.04 16.28 2.23
C THR A 296 17.37 16.99 1.96
N THR A 297 17.62 17.35 0.71
CA THR A 297 18.76 18.21 0.32
C THR A 297 18.68 19.65 0.87
N ALA A 298 17.50 20.07 1.35
CA ALA A 298 17.29 21.37 1.95
C ALA A 298 17.33 21.29 3.48
N HIS A 299 18.26 22.03 4.09
CA HIS A 299 18.45 22.06 5.55
C HIS A 299 17.17 22.45 6.30
N GLY A 300 16.75 21.62 7.27
CA GLY A 300 15.52 21.83 8.05
C GLY A 300 14.25 21.33 7.36
N ILE A 301 14.35 20.69 6.20
CA ILE A 301 13.24 20.04 5.52
C ILE A 301 13.42 18.52 5.58
N TYR A 302 12.38 17.85 6.07
CA TYR A 302 12.27 16.40 6.14
C TYR A 302 11.15 15.91 5.22
N ALA A 303 11.22 14.66 4.77
CA ALA A 303 10.12 14.03 4.02
C ALA A 303 9.86 12.59 4.47
N LEU A 304 8.60 12.14 4.38
CA LEU A 304 8.17 10.80 4.81
C LEU A 304 7.01 10.27 3.97
N GLY A 305 6.90 8.94 3.93
CA GLY A 305 5.84 8.19 3.26
C GLY A 305 6.00 8.18 1.74
N ASP A 306 4.90 7.91 1.05
CA ASP A 306 4.89 7.70 -0.41
C ASP A 306 5.47 8.85 -1.26
N VAL A 307 5.68 10.04 -0.69
CA VAL A 307 6.30 11.16 -1.39
C VAL A 307 7.82 11.01 -1.51
N SER A 308 8.46 10.21 -0.65
CA SER A 308 9.93 10.06 -0.58
C SER A 308 10.40 8.61 -0.51
N SER A 309 9.54 7.68 -0.10
CA SER A 309 9.92 6.28 0.12
C SER A 309 9.85 5.45 -1.16
N ASP A 310 10.79 4.51 -1.31
CA ASP A 310 10.67 3.39 -2.27
C ASP A 310 9.47 2.49 -1.95
N TYR A 311 9.04 2.45 -0.68
CA TYR A 311 7.97 1.59 -0.20
C TYR A 311 6.71 2.40 0.10
N GLN A 312 5.76 2.38 -0.84
CA GLN A 312 4.47 3.07 -0.69
C GLN A 312 3.50 2.28 0.22
N LEU A 313 3.87 2.15 1.49
CA LEU A 313 3.18 1.34 2.48
C LEU A 313 2.94 2.11 3.78
N LYS A 314 1.75 1.96 4.36
CA LYS A 314 1.36 2.72 5.56
C LYS A 314 2.29 2.46 6.75
N HIS A 315 2.70 1.23 7.00
CA HIS A 315 3.60 0.91 8.12
C HIS A 315 5.01 1.48 7.94
N VAL A 316 5.46 1.66 6.69
CA VAL A 316 6.72 2.38 6.38
C VAL A 316 6.57 3.85 6.68
N ALA A 317 5.52 4.50 6.15
CA ALA A 317 5.24 5.91 6.45
C ALA A 317 5.06 6.17 7.97
N ASN A 318 4.53 5.21 8.73
CA ASN A 318 4.45 5.29 10.19
C ASN A 318 5.82 5.11 10.89
N HIS A 319 6.72 4.31 10.31
CA HIS A 319 8.09 4.18 10.79
C HIS A 319 8.88 5.47 10.54
N GLU A 320 8.88 5.96 9.31
CA GLU A 320 9.53 7.20 8.91
C GLU A 320 8.97 8.40 9.68
N ALA A 321 7.67 8.46 9.97
CA ALA A 321 7.10 9.50 10.82
C ALA A 321 7.63 9.48 12.26
N ARG A 322 7.95 8.30 12.82
CA ARG A 322 8.63 8.22 14.13
C ARG A 322 10.06 8.73 14.02
N VAL A 323 10.75 8.46 12.92
CA VAL A 323 12.10 8.95 12.64
C VAL A 323 12.13 10.47 12.52
N VAL A 324 11.32 11.05 11.64
CA VAL A 324 11.20 12.50 11.45
C VAL A 324 10.83 13.20 12.75
N LYS A 325 9.88 12.65 13.51
CA LYS A 325 9.44 13.20 14.78
C LYS A 325 10.56 13.32 15.82
N GLU A 326 11.49 12.37 15.87
CA GLU A 326 12.65 12.47 16.75
C GLU A 326 13.72 13.41 16.19
N ASN A 327 13.97 13.35 14.89
CA ASN A 327 15.05 14.09 14.23
C ASN A 327 14.78 15.60 14.13
N LEU A 328 13.51 16.02 14.05
CA LEU A 328 13.11 17.43 14.08
C LEU A 328 13.59 18.19 15.33
N LEU A 329 13.79 17.48 16.44
CA LEU A 329 14.20 18.04 17.73
C LEU A 329 15.73 17.99 17.95
N ARG A 330 16.48 17.49 16.97
CA ARG A 330 17.93 17.27 17.05
C ARG A 330 18.68 18.26 16.17
N ASP A 331 19.96 18.43 16.45
CA ASP A 331 20.83 19.21 15.58
C ASP A 331 20.95 18.49 14.24
N TRP A 332 20.69 19.23 13.16
CA TRP A 332 20.73 18.70 11.80
C TRP A 332 22.11 18.13 11.46
N ASP A 333 23.19 18.77 11.94
CA ASP A 333 24.56 18.39 11.59
C ASP A 333 25.12 17.26 12.48
N ASP A 334 24.54 17.04 13.66
CA ASP A 334 24.98 16.00 14.60
C ASP A 334 24.31 14.64 14.32
N THR A 335 24.76 14.00 13.24
CA THR A 335 24.29 12.67 12.81
C THR A 335 24.41 11.57 13.86
N ALA A 336 25.32 11.70 14.84
CA ALA A 336 25.46 10.72 15.91
C ALA A 336 24.25 10.70 16.85
N THR A 337 23.49 11.80 16.89
CA THR A 337 22.25 11.88 17.67
C THR A 337 21.03 11.50 16.86
N LEU A 338 21.07 11.52 15.52
CA LEU A 338 19.93 11.24 14.65
C LEU A 338 19.54 9.76 14.67
N MET A 339 18.25 9.51 14.40
CA MET A 339 17.70 8.16 14.28
C MET A 339 17.62 7.83 12.80
N ALA A 340 18.23 6.73 12.38
CA ALA A 340 18.12 6.24 11.01
C ALA A 340 16.85 5.39 10.84
N SER A 341 16.26 5.43 9.65
CA SER A 341 15.21 4.51 9.22
C SER A 341 15.83 3.18 8.77
N ASP A 342 15.32 2.07 9.30
CA ASP A 342 15.75 0.73 8.88
C ASP A 342 14.71 0.12 7.93
N HIS A 343 15.06 0.07 6.65
CA HIS A 343 14.22 -0.49 5.59
C HIS A 343 14.66 -1.89 5.11
N ARG A 344 15.59 -2.56 5.80
CA ARG A 344 16.13 -3.85 5.34
C ARG A 344 15.08 -4.95 5.17
N PHE A 345 14.04 -4.93 5.99
CA PHE A 345 13.03 -6.01 6.07
C PHE A 345 11.61 -5.46 6.04
N VAL A 346 11.32 -4.52 5.12
CA VAL A 346 9.98 -4.00 4.92
C VAL A 346 9.05 -5.12 4.42
N PRO A 347 7.99 -5.48 5.16
CA PRO A 347 7.03 -6.47 4.69
C PRO A 347 5.96 -5.84 3.80
N SER A 348 5.35 -6.63 2.94
CA SER A 348 4.19 -6.25 2.12
C SER A 348 3.12 -7.33 2.19
N ALA A 349 1.86 -6.95 1.93
CA ALA A 349 0.74 -7.88 1.84
C ALA A 349 -0.29 -7.42 0.81
N VAL A 350 -0.89 -8.40 0.11
CA VAL A 350 -2.00 -8.23 -0.82
C VAL A 350 -3.18 -9.02 -0.29
N PHE A 351 -4.28 -8.32 0.00
CA PHE A 351 -5.48 -8.90 0.60
C PHE A 351 -6.46 -9.38 -0.49
N THR A 352 -5.95 -10.29 -1.32
CA THR A 352 -6.73 -11.03 -2.33
C THR A 352 -7.06 -12.43 -1.79
N GLU A 353 -7.63 -13.30 -2.62
CA GLU A 353 -7.93 -14.69 -2.26
C GLU A 353 -7.22 -15.65 -3.22
N PRO A 354 -6.19 -16.38 -2.75
CA PRO A 354 -5.64 -16.38 -1.39
C PRO A 354 -4.84 -15.11 -1.04
N GLN A 355 -4.72 -14.76 0.26
CA GLN A 355 -3.88 -13.63 0.68
C GLN A 355 -2.41 -13.87 0.32
N ILE A 356 -1.66 -12.80 0.04
CA ILE A 356 -0.21 -12.86 -0.20
C ILE A 356 0.50 -11.97 0.81
N ALA A 357 1.64 -12.42 1.31
CA ALA A 357 2.55 -11.63 2.13
C ALA A 357 4.01 -11.93 1.80
N THR A 358 4.84 -10.90 1.78
CA THR A 358 6.26 -11.02 1.44
C THR A 358 7.13 -10.16 2.37
N VAL A 359 8.38 -10.60 2.57
CA VAL A 359 9.44 -9.80 3.22
C VAL A 359 10.82 -10.26 2.70
N GLY A 360 11.74 -9.32 2.56
CA GLY A 360 13.11 -9.60 2.12
C GLY A 360 13.21 -9.89 0.62
N LEU A 361 14.29 -10.57 0.24
CA LEU A 361 14.65 -10.79 -1.15
C LEU A 361 13.76 -11.85 -1.81
N THR A 362 13.39 -11.62 -3.07
CA THR A 362 12.96 -12.68 -3.99
C THR A 362 14.10 -13.64 -4.31
N GLU A 363 13.77 -14.79 -4.88
CA GLU A 363 14.78 -15.75 -5.31
C GLU A 363 15.72 -15.17 -6.37
N ALA A 364 15.20 -14.35 -7.29
CA ALA A 364 15.98 -13.70 -8.33
C ALA A 364 16.94 -12.65 -7.74
N GLU A 365 16.45 -11.77 -6.88
CA GLU A 365 17.27 -10.75 -6.21
C GLU A 365 18.36 -11.38 -5.34
N ALA A 366 18.05 -12.46 -4.62
CA ALA A 366 19.04 -13.14 -3.78
C ALA A 366 20.18 -13.76 -4.63
N ARG A 367 19.86 -14.30 -5.81
CA ARG A 367 20.88 -14.79 -6.76
C ARG A 367 21.69 -13.66 -7.39
N GLU A 368 21.03 -12.58 -7.79
CA GLU A 368 21.67 -11.41 -8.38
C GLU A 368 22.65 -10.74 -7.41
N ALA A 369 22.28 -10.68 -6.12
CA ALA A 369 23.15 -10.23 -5.04
C ALA A 369 24.30 -11.20 -4.71
N GLY A 370 24.37 -12.37 -5.36
CA GLY A 370 25.46 -13.32 -5.22
C GLY A 370 25.39 -14.21 -3.97
N HIS A 371 24.23 -14.33 -3.32
CA HIS A 371 24.08 -15.23 -2.19
C HIS A 371 24.08 -16.70 -2.63
N ASP A 372 24.74 -17.56 -1.85
CA ASP A 372 24.57 -19.01 -1.96
C ASP A 372 23.29 -19.43 -1.24
N ILE A 373 22.21 -19.61 -2.00
CA ILE A 373 20.87 -19.78 -1.44
C ILE A 373 20.44 -21.25 -1.31
N VAL A 374 19.63 -21.50 -0.29
CA VAL A 374 18.75 -22.67 -0.14
C VAL A 374 17.31 -22.20 -0.14
N ILE A 375 16.41 -22.98 -0.74
CA ILE A 375 14.99 -22.64 -0.88
C ILE A 375 14.17 -23.78 -0.34
N LYS A 376 13.13 -23.46 0.43
CA LYS A 376 12.10 -24.41 0.85
C LYS A 376 10.74 -23.86 0.51
N VAL A 377 9.98 -24.62 -0.28
CA VAL A 377 8.55 -24.40 -0.49
C VAL A 377 7.79 -25.43 0.35
N GLN A 378 6.86 -24.94 1.16
CA GLN A 378 5.99 -25.74 2.01
C GLN A 378 4.55 -25.48 1.61
N ASN A 379 3.81 -26.51 1.20
CA ASN A 379 2.37 -26.32 0.94
C ASN A 379 1.62 -26.25 2.27
N TYR A 380 0.54 -25.47 2.29
CA TYR A 380 -0.38 -25.41 3.41
C TYR A 380 -1.04 -26.77 3.64
N GLY A 381 -1.53 -27.40 2.57
CA GLY A 381 -2.15 -28.73 2.56
C GLY A 381 -1.26 -29.89 2.99
N ASP A 382 0.03 -29.67 3.26
CA ASP A 382 0.92 -30.69 3.84
C ASP A 382 0.90 -30.66 5.39
N THR A 383 0.14 -29.75 6.00
CA THR A 383 0.00 -29.62 7.46
C THR A 383 -1.39 -30.06 7.93
N ALA A 384 -1.51 -30.48 9.19
CA ALA A 384 -2.78 -30.91 9.76
C ALA A 384 -3.87 -29.82 9.72
N TYR A 385 -3.49 -28.56 9.94
CA TYR A 385 -4.43 -27.44 9.82
C TYR A 385 -4.79 -27.17 8.34
N GLY A 386 -3.87 -27.37 7.39
CA GLY A 386 -4.17 -27.34 5.96
C GLY A 386 -5.18 -28.39 5.52
N TRP A 387 -5.11 -29.60 6.08
CA TRP A 387 -6.11 -30.65 5.84
C TRP A 387 -7.48 -30.23 6.34
N ALA A 388 -7.56 -29.62 7.52
CA ALA A 388 -8.83 -29.13 8.07
C ALA A 388 -9.47 -28.04 7.19
N MET A 389 -8.67 -27.28 6.45
CA MET A 389 -9.15 -26.26 5.50
C MET A 389 -9.40 -26.80 4.08
N GLU A 390 -9.09 -28.08 3.82
CA GLU A 390 -9.06 -28.64 2.45
C GLU A 390 -8.22 -27.75 1.50
N ASP A 391 -7.08 -27.24 2.01
CA ASP A 391 -6.25 -26.32 1.23
C ASP A 391 -5.45 -27.07 0.15
N THR A 392 -5.56 -26.59 -1.09
CA THR A 392 -4.89 -27.16 -2.26
C THR A 392 -4.00 -26.15 -3.00
N THR A 393 -3.92 -24.90 -2.52
CA THR A 393 -3.31 -23.80 -3.28
C THR A 393 -2.25 -23.04 -2.50
N GLY A 394 -2.34 -23.03 -1.17
CA GLY A 394 -1.49 -22.22 -0.31
C GLY A 394 -0.06 -22.74 -0.22
N ILE A 395 0.90 -21.81 -0.17
CA ILE A 395 2.33 -22.08 -0.01
C ILE A 395 3.01 -21.05 0.89
N ALA A 396 4.06 -21.51 1.57
CA ALA A 396 5.11 -20.68 2.16
C ALA A 396 6.45 -21.03 1.51
N LYS A 397 7.05 -20.07 0.81
CA LYS A 397 8.39 -20.17 0.23
C LYS A 397 9.36 -19.36 1.07
N LEU A 398 10.38 -20.03 1.61
CA LEU A 398 11.47 -19.39 2.33
C LEU A 398 12.77 -19.50 1.53
N ILE A 399 13.56 -18.44 1.60
CA ILE A 399 14.88 -18.33 1.00
C ILE A 399 15.86 -18.09 2.13
N GLY A 400 16.85 -18.97 2.25
CA GLY A 400 17.90 -18.89 3.26
C GLY A 400 19.28 -18.88 2.62
N GLU A 401 20.28 -18.46 3.39
CA GLU A 401 21.69 -18.48 2.98
C GLU A 401 22.40 -19.72 3.53
N ARG A 402 23.09 -20.46 2.66
CA ARG A 402 23.88 -21.64 3.05
C ARG A 402 25.03 -21.23 3.97
N GLY A 403 25.38 -22.11 4.90
CA GLY A 403 26.48 -21.92 5.84
C GLY A 403 26.17 -20.98 7.01
N THR A 404 25.40 -19.91 6.80
CA THR A 404 25.02 -18.96 7.88
C THR A 404 23.65 -19.27 8.48
N GLY A 405 22.74 -19.89 7.72
CA GLY A 405 21.37 -20.15 8.15
C GLY A 405 20.49 -18.88 8.23
N ARG A 406 20.97 -17.73 7.73
CA ARG A 406 20.19 -16.49 7.68
C ARG A 406 18.97 -16.66 6.78
N ILE A 407 17.83 -16.11 7.20
CA ILE A 407 16.65 -15.99 6.36
C ILE A 407 16.84 -14.73 5.50
N LEU A 408 16.85 -14.90 4.18
CA LEU A 408 17.03 -13.82 3.20
C LEU A 408 15.69 -13.29 2.68
N GLY A 409 14.68 -14.15 2.62
CA GLY A 409 13.35 -13.78 2.13
C GLY A 409 12.29 -14.80 2.48
N ALA A 410 11.05 -14.32 2.58
CA ALA A 410 9.88 -15.12 2.84
C ALA A 410 8.70 -14.63 1.99
N HIS A 411 8.04 -15.58 1.32
CA HIS A 411 6.97 -15.32 0.36
C HIS A 411 5.85 -16.32 0.61
N ILE A 412 4.69 -15.83 1.06
CA ILE A 412 3.58 -16.65 1.51
C ILE A 412 2.35 -16.28 0.69
N MET A 413 1.65 -17.28 0.16
CA MET A 413 0.35 -17.14 -0.48
C MET A 413 -0.59 -18.16 0.15
N GLY A 414 -1.67 -17.74 0.79
CA GLY A 414 -2.59 -18.65 1.48
C GLY A 414 -3.42 -17.95 2.53
N TYR A 415 -4.27 -18.73 3.21
CA TYR A 415 -5.09 -18.23 4.31
C TYR A 415 -4.22 -17.53 5.37
N GLN A 416 -4.63 -16.33 5.80
CA GLN A 416 -3.92 -15.50 6.79
C GLN A 416 -2.41 -15.29 6.54
N ALA A 417 -1.94 -15.29 5.28
CA ALA A 417 -0.53 -15.04 4.93
C ALA A 417 0.02 -13.77 5.59
N SER A 418 -0.78 -12.70 5.61
CA SER A 418 -0.45 -11.41 6.25
C SER A 418 -0.19 -11.50 7.75
N SER A 419 -0.74 -12.51 8.43
CA SER A 419 -0.55 -12.72 9.87
C SER A 419 0.59 -13.68 10.15
N ILE A 420 0.68 -14.80 9.42
CA ILE A 420 1.68 -15.83 9.71
C ILE A 420 3.09 -15.49 9.20
N ILE A 421 3.25 -14.41 8.42
CA ILE A 421 4.58 -13.90 8.03
C ILE A 421 5.32 -13.23 9.19
N GLN A 422 4.61 -12.75 10.22
CA GLN A 422 5.23 -11.92 11.27
C GLN A 422 6.40 -12.55 12.03
N PRO A 423 6.37 -13.85 12.40
CA PRO A 423 7.53 -14.50 13.01
C PRO A 423 8.80 -14.43 12.14
N LEU A 424 8.66 -14.43 10.81
CA LEU A 424 9.79 -14.35 9.87
C LEU A 424 10.33 -12.93 9.79
N ILE A 425 9.44 -11.92 9.78
CA ILE A 425 9.84 -10.50 9.86
C ILE A 425 10.64 -10.27 11.15
N GLN A 426 10.11 -10.74 12.28
CA GLN A 426 10.78 -10.67 13.58
C GLN A 426 12.16 -11.33 13.53
N ALA A 427 12.24 -12.57 13.03
CA ALA A 427 13.48 -13.30 12.92
C ALA A 427 14.54 -12.56 12.11
N MET A 428 14.16 -12.02 10.95
CA MET A 428 15.06 -11.26 10.07
C MET A 428 15.52 -9.96 10.76
N SER A 429 14.61 -9.20 11.37
CA SER A 429 14.94 -7.97 12.10
C SER A 429 15.91 -8.19 13.26
N PHE A 430 15.83 -9.33 13.95
CA PHE A 430 16.71 -9.67 15.08
C PHE A 430 17.89 -10.56 14.70
N GLY A 431 18.09 -10.86 13.41
CA GLY A 431 19.22 -11.64 12.92
C GLY A 431 19.21 -13.11 13.36
N GLN A 432 18.03 -13.68 13.63
CA GLN A 432 17.88 -15.09 13.99
C GLN A 432 18.04 -15.98 12.76
N THR A 433 18.66 -17.16 12.93
CA THR A 433 18.76 -18.14 11.84
C THR A 433 17.46 -18.94 11.70
N ALA A 434 17.26 -19.57 10.55
CA ALA A 434 16.10 -20.43 10.32
C ALA A 434 15.99 -21.57 11.36
N GLY A 435 17.13 -22.13 11.77
CA GLY A 435 17.20 -23.16 12.80
C GLY A 435 16.80 -22.65 14.19
N ASP A 436 17.23 -21.44 14.56
CA ASP A 436 16.86 -20.81 15.84
C ASP A 436 15.35 -20.60 15.93
N VAL A 437 14.73 -20.12 14.86
CA VAL A 437 13.28 -19.84 14.83
C VAL A 437 12.49 -21.14 14.84
N ALA A 438 12.93 -22.16 14.08
CA ALA A 438 12.25 -23.46 14.02
C ALA A 438 12.22 -24.16 15.39
N ARG A 439 13.31 -24.10 16.16
CA ARG A 439 13.50 -24.95 17.36
C ARG A 439 13.54 -24.20 18.69
N GLY A 440 13.70 -22.88 18.67
CA GLY A 440 13.88 -22.05 19.87
C GLY A 440 12.59 -21.75 20.63
N GLN A 441 11.43 -22.07 20.06
CA GLN A 441 10.12 -21.91 20.69
C GLN A 441 9.20 -23.10 20.41
N TYR A 442 8.03 -23.11 21.05
CA TYR A 442 6.96 -24.06 20.75
C TYR A 442 6.03 -23.53 19.68
N TRP A 443 5.60 -24.42 18.78
CA TRP A 443 4.55 -24.18 17.80
C TRP A 443 3.26 -24.87 18.26
N ILE A 444 2.13 -24.20 18.09
CA ILE A 444 0.82 -24.73 18.51
C ILE A 444 0.40 -25.81 17.51
N HIS A 445 -0.09 -26.94 18.02
CA HIS A 445 -0.54 -28.06 17.19
C HIS A 445 -1.99 -28.50 17.51
N PRO A 446 -2.85 -28.75 16.50
CA PRO A 446 -2.68 -28.35 15.11
C PRO A 446 -2.99 -26.85 14.95
N ALA A 447 -2.12 -26.08 14.27
CA ALA A 447 -2.40 -24.69 13.95
C ALA A 447 -1.66 -24.20 12.70
N LEU A 448 -2.20 -23.14 12.08
CA LEU A 448 -1.66 -22.55 10.85
C LEU A 448 -0.16 -22.17 10.91
N PRO A 449 0.40 -21.67 12.03
CA PRO A 449 1.83 -21.37 12.12
C PRO A 449 2.77 -22.56 11.86
N GLU A 450 2.30 -23.81 11.99
CA GLU A 450 3.10 -25.00 11.67
C GLU A 450 3.51 -25.07 10.19
N VAL A 451 2.82 -24.37 9.28
CA VAL A 451 3.28 -24.19 7.89
C VAL A 451 4.65 -23.50 7.86
N ILE A 452 4.85 -22.49 8.71
CA ILE A 452 6.10 -21.75 8.82
C ILE A 452 7.15 -22.58 9.53
N GLU A 453 6.78 -23.29 10.60
CA GLU A 453 7.67 -24.24 11.28
C GLU A 453 8.24 -25.26 10.30
N ASN A 454 7.39 -25.94 9.54
CA ASN A 454 7.80 -26.97 8.57
C ASN A 454 8.65 -26.38 7.44
N ALA A 455 8.35 -25.16 7.00
CA ALA A 455 9.18 -24.46 6.03
C ALA A 455 10.57 -24.14 6.61
N LEU A 456 10.67 -23.67 7.86
CA LEU A 456 11.94 -23.38 8.52
C LEU A 456 12.76 -24.65 8.78
N LEU A 457 12.12 -25.74 9.24
CA LEU A 457 12.77 -27.04 9.45
C LEU A 457 13.32 -27.61 8.14
N GLY A 458 12.56 -27.50 7.06
CA GLY A 458 12.99 -27.94 5.73
C GLY A 458 14.01 -27.03 5.05
N LEU A 459 14.13 -25.77 5.50
CA LEU A 459 15.16 -24.84 5.04
C LEU A 459 16.50 -25.05 5.77
N ALA A 460 16.43 -25.42 7.05
CA ALA A 460 17.59 -25.62 7.93
C ALA A 460 18.19 -27.04 7.87
N GLY A 461 17.41 -28.04 7.44
CA GLY A 461 17.87 -29.41 7.20
C GLY A 461 18.53 -29.56 5.84
#